data_AF-A0A0X3P7N1-F1
#
_entry.id   AF-A0A0X3P7N1-F1
#
_cell.length_a   1.000
_cell.length_b   1.000
_cell.length_c   1.000
_cell.angle_alpha   90.00
_cell.angle_beta   90.00
_cell.angle_gamma   90.00
#
_symmetry.space_group_name_H-M   'P 1'
#
loop_
_entity.id
_entity.type
_entity.pdbx_description
1 polymer ?
#
loop_
_entity_poly.entity_id
_entity_poly.type
_entity_poly.pdbx_seq_one_letter_code
_entity_poly.pdbx_strand_id
1 'polypeptide(L)'
;MMIEKETLLYCSAKGLRSGLIELQNSFLGSKNLLDSVFSPVTVVIKRELELLVSLLDAQFYISNLHFLNALLCLRSLSKIIKDGIVSSSSSPRTNLSPLFSWLLRFRNTLLAKFSLYWFNILHGVGPSEDLDYCLAKENPDLVLRLRSFTSRPDVSYVSLFFDAQLQDFAYLGHSYVAPVAVGNSPTGVESLPPILTIPPEAHPFPADDVSVIMTKICSVLSLDASEQPRRILSFFDAKIHKTFFLAKIEPRIYLVSVCPKNQLGNAQISSFLNRIGDAMQLIDISRALRPA
;
A
#
# COMPACT_ATOMS: atom_id res chain seq x y z
N MET A 1 -20.25 15.40 -1.55
CA MET A 1 -20.47 14.78 -2.87
C MET A 1 -19.22 14.12 -3.50
N MET A 2 -18.01 14.17 -2.89
CA MET A 2 -16.85 13.37 -3.34
C MET A 2 -16.49 12.18 -2.44
N ILE A 3 -16.93 12.18 -1.17
CA ILE A 3 -16.77 11.04 -0.25
C ILE A 3 -17.42 9.76 -0.82
N GLU A 4 -18.50 9.89 -1.60
CA GLU A 4 -19.17 8.78 -2.30
C GLU A 4 -18.31 8.13 -3.40
N LYS A 5 -17.40 8.87 -4.06
CA LYS A 5 -16.56 8.33 -5.14
C LYS A 5 -15.35 7.54 -4.63
N GLU A 6 -14.81 7.90 -3.47
CA GLU A 6 -13.68 7.18 -2.86
C GLU A 6 -14.15 5.93 -2.10
N THR A 7 -15.34 5.98 -1.47
CA THR A 7 -16.04 4.78 -0.97
C THR A 7 -16.49 3.83 -2.08
N LEU A 8 -16.62 4.31 -3.33
CA LEU A 8 -16.98 3.48 -4.48
C LEU A 8 -15.91 2.44 -4.84
N LEU A 9 -14.61 2.72 -4.71
CA LEU A 9 -13.54 1.73 -4.93
C LEU A 9 -13.50 0.67 -3.81
N TYR A 10 -13.74 1.11 -2.56
CA TYR A 10 -13.86 0.26 -1.38
C TYR A 10 -15.07 -0.69 -1.46
N CYS A 11 -16.25 -0.16 -1.80
CA CYS A 11 -17.47 -0.93 -2.03
C CYS A 11 -17.36 -1.82 -3.27
N SER A 12 -16.67 -1.37 -4.33
CA SER A 12 -16.44 -2.16 -5.54
C SER A 12 -15.54 -3.35 -5.29
N ALA A 13 -14.48 -3.23 -4.47
CA ALA A 13 -13.62 -4.36 -4.11
C ALA A 13 -14.37 -5.40 -3.26
N LYS A 14 -15.21 -4.95 -2.31
CA LYS A 14 -16.05 -5.84 -1.50
C LYS A 14 -17.16 -6.52 -2.33
N GLY A 15 -17.79 -5.79 -3.25
CA GLY A 15 -18.78 -6.34 -4.18
C GLY A 15 -18.16 -7.32 -5.18
N LEU A 16 -17.00 -6.97 -5.74
CA LEU A 16 -16.20 -7.86 -6.60
C LEU A 16 -15.84 -9.14 -5.84
N ARG A 17 -15.37 -9.02 -4.60
CA ARG A 17 -15.07 -10.17 -3.73
C ARG A 17 -16.29 -11.07 -3.56
N SER A 18 -17.45 -10.51 -3.19
CA SER A 18 -18.68 -11.32 -3.04
C SER A 18 -19.07 -12.01 -4.35
N GLY A 19 -19.02 -11.31 -5.48
CA GLY A 19 -19.30 -11.89 -6.79
C GLY A 19 -18.31 -12.99 -7.20
N LEU A 20 -17.02 -12.84 -6.88
CA LEU A 20 -16.01 -13.87 -7.14
C LEU A 20 -16.20 -15.10 -6.25
N ILE A 21 -16.63 -14.92 -4.99
CA ILE A 21 -16.96 -16.04 -4.09
C ILE A 21 -18.20 -16.78 -4.61
N GLU A 22 -19.24 -16.08 -5.06
CA GLU A 22 -20.42 -16.68 -5.68
C GLU A 22 -20.06 -17.48 -6.94
N LEU A 23 -19.18 -16.93 -7.79
CA LEU A 23 -18.67 -17.60 -8.98
C LEU A 23 -17.81 -18.82 -8.62
N GLN A 24 -16.99 -18.75 -7.57
CA GLN A 24 -16.24 -19.91 -7.06
C GLN A 24 -17.19 -21.02 -6.58
N ASN A 25 -18.30 -20.65 -5.95
CA ASN A 25 -19.30 -21.58 -5.43
C ASN A 25 -20.13 -22.24 -6.54
N SER A 26 -20.35 -21.57 -7.68
CA SER A 26 -21.09 -22.15 -8.81
C SER A 26 -20.33 -23.27 -9.53
N PHE A 27 -18.98 -23.24 -9.51
CA PHE A 27 -18.14 -24.33 -10.01
C PHE A 27 -18.24 -25.64 -9.20
N LEU A 28 -18.90 -25.66 -8.04
CA LEU A 28 -19.17 -26.89 -7.27
C LEU A 28 -20.39 -27.68 -7.77
N GLY A 29 -21.24 -27.11 -8.64
CA GLY A 29 -22.63 -27.55 -8.80
C GLY A 29 -22.97 -28.52 -9.93
N SER A 30 -22.11 -28.76 -10.93
CA SER A 30 -22.47 -29.58 -12.10
C SER A 30 -21.54 -30.78 -12.21
N LYS A 31 -22.08 -32.00 -12.26
CA LYS A 31 -21.36 -33.24 -12.58
C LYS A 31 -21.70 -33.63 -14.03
N ASN A 32 -20.81 -33.35 -14.96
CA ASN A 32 -20.89 -33.74 -16.37
C ASN A 32 -19.59 -34.43 -16.82
N LEU A 33 -19.66 -35.26 -17.87
CA LEU A 33 -18.49 -35.94 -18.47
C LEU A 33 -17.39 -34.96 -18.94
N LEU A 34 -17.78 -33.72 -19.27
CA LEU A 34 -16.88 -32.61 -19.58
C LEU A 34 -16.02 -32.18 -18.38
N ASP A 35 -16.45 -32.44 -17.15
CA ASP A 35 -15.68 -32.08 -15.96
C ASP A 35 -14.36 -32.85 -15.88
N SER A 36 -14.28 -34.08 -16.39
CA SER A 36 -13.00 -34.82 -16.38
C SER A 36 -11.99 -34.21 -17.36
N VAL A 37 -12.45 -33.65 -18.47
CA VAL A 37 -11.62 -33.04 -19.52
C VAL A 37 -11.19 -31.62 -19.13
N PHE A 38 -12.10 -30.86 -18.52
CA PHE A 38 -11.82 -29.49 -18.07
C PHE A 38 -11.32 -29.41 -16.62
N SER A 39 -11.30 -30.50 -15.86
CA SER A 39 -10.85 -30.53 -14.45
C SER A 39 -9.50 -29.83 -14.24
N PRO A 40 -8.45 -30.06 -15.06
CA PRO A 40 -7.18 -29.36 -14.88
C PRO A 40 -7.31 -27.84 -15.04
N VAL A 41 -8.11 -27.39 -16.01
CA VAL A 41 -8.37 -25.97 -16.28
C VAL A 41 -9.18 -25.35 -15.14
N THR A 42 -10.23 -26.03 -14.67
CA THR A 42 -11.03 -25.60 -13.53
C THR A 42 -10.19 -25.48 -12.26
N VAL A 43 -9.23 -26.39 -12.04
CA VAL A 43 -8.30 -26.31 -10.91
C VAL A 43 -7.38 -25.09 -11.02
N VAL A 44 -6.87 -24.77 -12.21
CA VAL A 44 -6.04 -23.58 -12.44
C VAL A 44 -6.85 -22.30 -12.21
N ILE A 45 -8.05 -22.19 -12.82
CA ILE A 45 -8.94 -21.04 -12.64
C ILE A 45 -9.31 -20.87 -11.17
N LYS A 46 -9.68 -21.95 -10.48
CA LYS A 46 -10.04 -21.90 -9.05
C LYS A 46 -8.89 -21.39 -8.19
N ARG A 47 -7.66 -21.81 -8.47
CA ARG A 47 -6.46 -21.34 -7.76
C ARG A 47 -6.17 -19.87 -8.04
N GLU A 48 -6.25 -19.43 -9.30
CA GLU A 48 -6.03 -18.03 -9.65
C GLU A 48 -7.10 -17.12 -9.03
N LEU A 49 -8.36 -17.58 -8.97
CA LEU A 49 -9.46 -16.88 -8.28
C LEU A 49 -9.25 -16.81 -6.77
N GLU A 50 -8.87 -17.92 -6.13
CA GLU A 50 -8.57 -17.96 -4.69
C GLU A 50 -7.42 -17.02 -4.33
N LEU A 51 -6.38 -16.99 -5.19
CA LEU A 51 -5.27 -16.06 -5.07
C LEU A 51 -5.74 -14.61 -5.20
N LEU A 52 -6.58 -14.30 -6.18
CA LEU A 52 -7.14 -12.95 -6.37
C LEU A 52 -7.97 -12.50 -5.16
N VAL A 53 -8.87 -13.35 -4.66
CA VAL A 53 -9.69 -13.04 -3.46
C VAL A 53 -8.80 -12.75 -2.26
N SER A 54 -7.80 -13.60 -2.03
CA SER A 54 -6.85 -13.43 -0.93
C SER A 54 -6.00 -12.15 -1.07
N LEU A 55 -5.63 -11.76 -2.30
CA LEU A 55 -4.93 -10.50 -2.55
C LEU A 55 -5.80 -9.27 -2.28
N LEU A 56 -7.09 -9.34 -2.63
CA LEU A 56 -8.04 -8.27 -2.31
C LEU A 56 -8.26 -8.14 -0.80
N ASP A 57 -8.32 -9.26 -0.07
CA ASP A 57 -8.38 -9.25 1.40
C ASP A 57 -7.11 -8.64 2.01
N ALA A 58 -5.93 -9.01 1.51
CA ALA A 58 -4.66 -8.41 1.92
C ALA A 58 -4.64 -6.89 1.68
N GLN A 59 -5.07 -6.42 0.51
CA GLN A 59 -5.19 -5.00 0.21
C GLN A 59 -6.15 -4.30 1.18
N PHE A 60 -7.30 -4.91 1.48
CA PHE A 60 -8.25 -4.37 2.44
C PHE A 60 -7.60 -4.18 3.82
N TYR A 61 -6.93 -5.20 4.34
CA TYR A 61 -6.24 -5.12 5.62
C TYR A 61 -5.12 -4.09 5.61
N ILE A 62 -4.34 -4.01 4.53
CA ILE A 62 -3.24 -3.04 4.39
C ILE A 62 -3.78 -1.60 4.40
N SER A 63 -4.81 -1.33 3.61
CA SER A 63 -5.40 0.01 3.48
C SER A 63 -6.01 0.54 4.77
N ASN A 64 -6.40 -0.36 5.69
CA ASN A 64 -6.99 -0.06 7.00
C ASN A 64 -5.98 -0.22 8.15
N LEU A 65 -4.69 -0.44 7.84
CA LEU A 65 -3.63 -0.63 8.82
C LEU A 65 -3.84 -1.79 9.82
N HIS A 66 -4.52 -2.87 9.41
CA HIS A 66 -4.62 -4.08 10.24
C HIS A 66 -3.34 -4.94 10.12
N PHE A 67 -2.32 -4.59 10.91
CA PHE A 67 -1.00 -5.23 10.86
C PHE A 67 -1.04 -6.76 10.84
N LEU A 68 -1.64 -7.38 11.87
CA LEU A 68 -1.61 -8.84 12.04
C LEU A 68 -2.38 -9.56 10.93
N ASN A 69 -3.57 -9.05 10.57
CA ASN A 69 -4.39 -9.67 9.52
C ASN A 69 -3.69 -9.58 8.16
N ALA A 70 -3.08 -8.43 7.84
CA ALA A 70 -2.28 -8.26 6.62
C ALA A 70 -1.09 -9.24 6.60
N LEU A 71 -0.35 -9.36 7.71
CA LEU A 71 0.79 -10.26 7.82
C LEU A 71 0.41 -11.74 7.63
N LEU A 72 -0.66 -12.18 8.30
CA LEU A 72 -1.15 -13.56 8.20
C LEU A 72 -1.65 -13.87 6.78
N CYS A 73 -2.34 -12.93 6.14
CA CYS A 73 -2.81 -13.06 4.76
C CYS A 73 -1.63 -13.12 3.75
N LEU A 74 -0.63 -12.25 3.89
CA LEU A 74 0.57 -12.29 3.04
C LEU A 74 1.38 -13.59 3.22
N ARG A 75 1.41 -14.14 4.43
CA ARG A 75 2.04 -15.43 4.72
C ARG A 75 1.27 -16.60 4.09
N SER A 76 -0.07 -16.60 4.13
CA SER A 76 -0.86 -17.66 3.48
C SER A 76 -0.74 -17.61 1.96
N LEU A 77 -0.77 -16.42 1.36
CA LEU A 77 -0.52 -16.16 -0.06
C LEU A 77 0.82 -16.75 -0.52
N SER A 78 1.87 -16.61 0.30
CA SER A 78 3.19 -17.14 0.00
C SER A 78 3.22 -18.67 -0.07
N LYS A 79 2.34 -19.37 0.65
CA LYS A 79 2.18 -20.83 0.55
C LYS A 79 1.45 -21.21 -0.74
N ILE A 80 0.31 -20.57 -1.01
CA ILE A 80 -0.51 -20.80 -2.21
C ILE A 80 0.31 -20.64 -3.50
N ILE A 81 1.16 -19.61 -3.56
CA ILE A 81 2.03 -19.35 -4.72
C ILE A 81 3.08 -20.45 -4.89
N LYS A 82 3.71 -20.91 -3.81
CA LYS A 82 4.70 -22.00 -3.88
C LYS A 82 4.05 -23.29 -4.38
N ASP A 83 2.86 -23.62 -3.88
CA ASP A 83 2.12 -24.81 -4.31
C ASP A 83 1.68 -24.70 -5.79
N GLY A 84 1.34 -23.49 -6.25
CA GLY A 84 1.02 -23.20 -7.66
C GLY A 84 2.20 -23.36 -8.62
N ILE A 85 3.39 -22.90 -8.22
CA ILE A 85 4.64 -23.01 -9.00
C ILE A 85 5.13 -24.47 -9.04
N VAL A 86 5.06 -25.19 -7.93
CA VAL A 86 5.49 -26.61 -7.85
C VAL A 86 4.54 -27.52 -8.65
N SER A 87 3.25 -27.18 -8.72
CA SER A 87 2.30 -27.95 -9.55
C SER A 87 2.53 -27.78 -11.06
N SER A 88 3.29 -26.77 -11.47
CA SER A 88 3.56 -26.46 -12.88
C SER A 88 4.98 -26.86 -13.34
N SER A 89 5.83 -27.37 -12.43
CA SER A 89 7.26 -27.59 -12.68
C SER A 89 7.63 -29.00 -13.16
N SER A 90 7.06 -29.47 -14.27
CA SER A 90 7.59 -30.63 -15.01
C SER A 90 8.51 -30.25 -16.19
N SER A 91 8.85 -28.96 -16.36
CA SER A 91 9.81 -28.52 -17.39
C SER A 91 10.49 -27.19 -16.98
N PRO A 92 11.80 -26.98 -17.25
CA PRO A 92 12.58 -25.85 -16.73
C PRO A 92 12.34 -24.53 -17.50
N ARG A 93 11.20 -24.39 -18.18
CA ARG A 93 10.77 -23.18 -18.90
C ARG A 93 9.26 -23.00 -18.74
N THR A 94 8.80 -22.72 -17.53
CA THR A 94 7.38 -22.46 -17.27
C THR A 94 7.06 -21.00 -17.63
N ASN A 95 6.49 -20.81 -18.81
CA ASN A 95 5.78 -19.57 -19.14
C ASN A 95 4.57 -19.47 -18.20
N LEU A 96 4.71 -18.71 -17.11
CA LEU A 96 3.58 -18.39 -16.23
C LEU A 96 2.46 -17.76 -17.06
N SER A 97 1.20 -18.07 -16.74
CA SER A 97 0.07 -17.43 -17.42
C SER A 97 0.19 -15.90 -17.26
N PRO A 98 -0.25 -15.09 -18.23
CA PRO A 98 -0.25 -13.64 -18.10
C PRO A 98 -1.01 -13.18 -16.85
N LEU A 99 -2.12 -13.85 -16.51
CA LEU A 99 -2.90 -13.60 -15.32
C LEU A 99 -2.13 -13.93 -14.04
N PHE A 100 -1.47 -15.09 -13.96
CA PHE A 100 -0.66 -15.46 -12.79
C PHE A 100 0.55 -14.52 -12.61
N SER A 101 1.17 -14.10 -13.71
CA SER A 101 2.24 -13.10 -13.70
C SER A 101 1.74 -11.75 -13.17
N TRP A 102 0.53 -11.36 -13.56
CA TRP A 102 -0.14 -10.17 -13.05
C TRP A 102 -0.49 -10.29 -11.56
N LEU A 103 -1.00 -11.45 -11.11
CA LEU A 103 -1.28 -11.73 -9.70
C LEU A 103 0.00 -11.67 -8.85
N LEU A 104 1.12 -12.17 -9.38
CA LEU A 104 2.42 -12.07 -8.71
C LEU A 104 2.89 -10.62 -8.60
N ARG A 105 2.71 -9.80 -9.65
CA ARG A 105 2.98 -8.36 -9.57
C ARG A 105 2.12 -7.68 -8.52
N PHE A 106 0.81 -7.98 -8.49
CA PHE A 106 -0.10 -7.44 -7.49
C PHE A 106 0.36 -7.80 -6.07
N ARG A 107 0.68 -9.08 -5.84
CA ARG A 107 1.24 -9.56 -4.56
C ARG A 107 2.52 -8.83 -4.16
N ASN A 108 3.44 -8.62 -5.10
CA ASN A 108 4.71 -7.95 -4.79
C ASN A 108 4.48 -6.46 -4.44
N THR A 109 3.55 -5.77 -5.11
CA THR A 109 3.18 -4.40 -4.73
C THR A 109 2.53 -4.35 -3.35
N LEU A 110 1.67 -5.32 -3.00
CA LEU A 110 1.10 -5.41 -1.65
C LEU A 110 2.14 -5.67 -0.59
N LEU A 111 3.11 -6.55 -0.88
CA LEU A 111 4.23 -6.80 0.01
C LEU A 111 5.05 -5.53 0.22
N ALA A 112 5.31 -4.77 -0.86
CA ALA A 112 6.06 -3.53 -0.77
C ALA A 112 5.36 -2.45 0.05
N LYS A 113 4.04 -2.32 -0.13
CA LYS A 113 3.20 -1.46 0.72
C LYS A 113 3.26 -1.88 2.18
N PHE A 114 3.18 -3.19 2.45
CA PHE A 114 3.24 -3.70 3.80
C PHE A 114 4.59 -3.36 4.44
N SER A 115 5.70 -3.67 3.77
CA SER A 115 7.02 -3.29 4.26
C SER A 115 7.13 -1.79 4.53
N LEU A 116 6.56 -0.96 3.65
CA LEU A 116 6.57 0.50 3.78
C LEU A 116 5.75 1.01 4.98
N TYR A 117 4.49 0.58 5.13
CA TYR A 117 3.59 1.08 6.18
C TYR A 117 4.00 0.65 7.58
N TRP A 118 4.70 -0.48 7.68
CA TRP A 118 5.16 -1.04 8.95
C TRP A 118 6.67 -0.99 9.13
N PHE A 119 7.40 -0.27 8.27
CA PHE A 119 8.87 -0.24 8.29
C PHE A 119 9.43 0.14 9.67
N ASN A 120 8.93 1.21 10.29
CA ASN A 120 9.40 1.66 11.60
C ASN A 120 9.15 0.60 12.70
N ILE A 121 8.08 -0.19 12.58
CA ILE A 121 7.76 -1.29 13.51
C ILE A 121 8.66 -2.51 13.24
N LEU A 122 8.80 -2.90 11.97
CA LEU A 122 9.63 -4.04 11.56
C LEU A 122 11.11 -3.81 11.91
N HIS A 123 11.60 -2.59 11.72
CA HIS A 123 12.95 -2.16 12.09
C HIS A 123 13.20 -2.24 13.61
N GLY A 124 12.16 -2.06 14.44
CA GLY A 124 12.28 -2.11 15.90
C GLY A 124 12.22 -3.51 16.50
N VAL A 125 11.76 -4.52 15.76
CA VAL A 125 11.44 -5.86 16.31
C VAL A 125 12.46 -6.94 15.91
N GLY A 126 13.19 -6.77 14.80
CA GLY A 126 14.10 -7.79 14.27
C GLY A 126 15.54 -7.32 14.09
N PRO A 127 16.49 -8.25 13.84
CA PRO A 127 17.85 -7.90 13.46
C PRO A 127 17.85 -7.16 12.11
N SER A 128 18.59 -6.05 12.05
CA SER A 128 18.61 -5.13 10.90
C SER A 128 19.01 -5.83 9.58
N GLU A 129 19.92 -6.80 9.65
CA GLU A 129 20.43 -7.54 8.48
C GLU A 129 19.35 -8.37 7.76
N ASP A 130 18.45 -9.02 8.52
CA ASP A 130 17.36 -9.82 7.94
C ASP A 130 16.34 -8.93 7.23
N LEU A 131 16.05 -7.76 7.83
CA LEU A 131 15.14 -6.78 7.23
C LEU A 131 15.74 -6.21 5.94
N ASP A 132 17.01 -5.80 5.96
CA ASP A 132 17.69 -5.27 4.77
C ASP A 132 17.79 -6.33 3.66
N TYR A 133 18.02 -7.59 4.01
CA TYR A 133 17.98 -8.71 3.06
C TYR A 133 16.59 -8.88 2.42
N CYS A 134 15.52 -8.75 3.20
CA CYS A 134 14.15 -8.82 2.69
C CYS A 134 13.83 -7.62 1.78
N LEU A 135 14.18 -6.41 2.20
CA LEU A 135 13.96 -5.18 1.43
C LEU A 135 14.73 -5.18 0.10
N ALA A 136 15.93 -5.76 0.06
CA ALA A 136 16.72 -5.88 -1.17
C ALA A 136 16.08 -6.79 -2.23
N LYS A 137 15.20 -7.71 -1.82
CA LYS A 137 14.47 -8.61 -2.73
C LYS A 137 13.10 -8.08 -3.14
N GLU A 138 12.66 -6.98 -2.53
CA GLU A 138 11.36 -6.39 -2.76
C GLU A 138 11.29 -5.73 -4.13
N ASN A 139 10.13 -5.83 -4.78
CA ASN A 139 9.91 -5.19 -6.06
C ASN A 139 8.44 -4.72 -6.17
N PRO A 140 8.16 -3.41 -6.07
CA PRO A 140 9.11 -2.29 -6.05
C PRO A 140 9.82 -2.13 -4.70
N ASP A 141 11.06 -1.65 -4.71
CA ASP A 141 11.94 -1.40 -3.56
C ASP A 141 11.67 -0.04 -2.88
N LEU A 142 10.43 0.18 -2.40
CA LEU A 142 9.95 1.49 -1.97
C LEU A 142 10.77 2.08 -0.81
N VAL A 143 11.05 1.27 0.22
CA VAL A 143 11.79 1.71 1.40
C VAL A 143 13.23 2.12 1.05
N LEU A 144 13.91 1.33 0.21
CA LEU A 144 15.29 1.62 -0.20
C LEU A 144 15.38 2.89 -1.04
N ARG A 145 14.39 3.12 -1.92
CA ARG A 145 14.28 4.38 -2.67
C ARG A 145 14.10 5.59 -1.77
N LEU A 146 13.26 5.47 -0.73
CA LEU A 146 13.08 6.54 0.25
C LEU A 146 14.34 6.80 1.07
N ARG A 147 15.01 5.75 1.56
CA ARG A 147 16.30 5.87 2.27
C ARG A 147 17.36 6.57 1.42
N SER A 148 17.49 6.16 0.16
CA SER A 148 18.44 6.76 -0.81
C SER A 148 18.08 8.21 -1.15
N PHE A 149 16.79 8.55 -1.12
CA PHE A 149 16.33 9.92 -1.34
C PHE A 149 16.62 10.82 -0.13
N THR A 150 16.42 10.31 1.09
CA THR A 150 16.68 11.05 2.34
C THR A 150 18.15 11.14 2.71
N SER A 151 19.02 10.30 2.14
CA SER A 151 20.48 10.45 2.33
C SER A 151 21.05 11.68 1.62
N ARG A 152 20.28 12.32 0.75
CA ARG A 152 20.70 13.55 0.08
C ARG A 152 20.61 14.73 1.07
N PRO A 153 21.60 15.65 1.07
CA PRO A 153 21.63 16.76 2.02
C PRO A 153 20.53 17.81 1.79
N ASP A 154 19.81 17.73 0.67
CA ASP A 154 18.69 18.61 0.33
C ASP A 154 17.36 18.16 0.94
N VAL A 155 17.30 16.97 1.56
CA VAL A 155 16.09 16.42 2.17
C VAL A 155 16.38 16.13 3.64
N SER A 156 15.56 16.68 4.54
CA SER A 156 15.67 16.41 5.97
C SER A 156 15.04 15.07 6.34
N TYR A 157 13.79 14.85 5.94
CA TYR A 157 13.08 13.60 6.16
C TYR A 157 11.89 13.47 5.21
N VAL A 158 11.42 12.24 5.06
CA VAL A 158 10.17 11.88 4.39
C VAL A 158 9.29 11.12 5.36
N SER A 159 8.00 11.44 5.38
CA SER A 159 7.01 10.83 6.25
C SER A 159 5.73 10.48 5.49
N LEU A 160 5.08 9.39 5.91
CA LEU A 160 3.72 9.06 5.49
C LEU A 160 2.76 9.35 6.64
N PHE A 161 1.69 10.07 6.34
CA PHE A 161 0.61 10.36 7.27
C PHE A 161 -0.64 9.60 6.83
N PHE A 162 -1.33 9.00 7.80
CA PHE A 162 -2.56 8.24 7.57
C PHE A 162 -3.77 9.00 8.05
N ASP A 163 -4.86 9.02 7.29
CA ASP A 163 -6.14 9.57 7.73
C ASP A 163 -6.93 8.56 8.58
N ALA A 164 -6.83 8.73 9.88
CA ALA A 164 -7.50 7.87 10.86
C ALA A 164 -8.97 8.24 11.09
N GLN A 165 -9.45 9.40 10.61
CA GLN A 165 -10.87 9.77 10.73
C GLN A 165 -11.75 8.97 9.77
N LEU A 166 -11.18 8.51 8.67
CA LEU A 166 -11.86 7.70 7.66
C LEU A 166 -11.80 6.19 7.95
N GLN A 167 -11.52 5.80 9.20
CA GLN A 167 -11.65 4.42 9.65
C GLN A 167 -13.03 4.16 10.25
N ASP A 168 -13.56 2.96 9.98
CA ASP A 168 -14.82 2.48 10.56
C ASP A 168 -14.70 2.14 12.07
N PHE A 169 -13.48 2.23 12.63
CA PHE A 169 -13.14 1.85 14.01
C PHE A 169 -12.12 2.83 14.62
N ALA A 170 -12.01 2.83 15.95
CA ALA A 170 -11.07 3.69 16.65
C ALA A 170 -9.61 3.34 16.31
N TYR A 171 -8.83 4.35 15.90
CA TYR A 171 -7.40 4.18 15.68
C TYR A 171 -6.66 4.10 17.01
N LEU A 172 -6.03 2.95 17.25
CA LEU A 172 -5.29 2.64 18.48
C LEU A 172 -3.78 2.52 18.24
N GLY A 173 -3.31 3.08 17.11
CA GLY A 173 -1.99 2.83 16.56
C GLY A 173 -2.02 1.83 15.41
N HIS A 174 -0.98 1.84 14.59
CA HIS A 174 -0.83 0.94 13.44
C HIS A 174 0.06 -0.28 13.74
N SER A 175 0.48 -0.46 15.00
CA SER A 175 1.15 -1.69 15.46
C SER A 175 0.14 -2.77 15.87
N TYR A 176 0.61 -3.83 16.54
CA TYR A 176 -0.32 -4.81 17.10
C TYR A 176 -1.14 -4.20 18.23
N VAL A 177 -2.45 -4.16 18.05
CA VAL A 177 -3.43 -3.74 19.05
C VAL A 177 -4.16 -4.98 19.57
N ALA A 178 -4.24 -5.13 20.89
CA ALA A 178 -4.94 -6.25 21.50
C ALA A 178 -6.44 -6.21 21.13
N PRO A 179 -7.09 -7.36 20.84
CA PRO A 179 -8.49 -7.39 20.40
C PRO A 179 -9.52 -6.78 21.35
N VAL A 180 -9.17 -6.61 22.63
CA VAL A 180 -10.04 -6.06 23.68
C VAL A 180 -9.80 -4.56 23.90
N ALA A 181 -8.84 -3.96 23.18
CA ALA A 181 -8.55 -2.54 23.33
C ALA A 181 -9.72 -1.71 22.77
N VAL A 182 -10.25 -0.82 23.61
CA VAL A 182 -11.31 0.13 23.26
C VAL A 182 -10.70 1.52 23.31
N GLY A 183 -10.95 2.31 22.27
CA GLY A 183 -10.52 3.71 22.22
C GLY A 183 -11.57 4.60 21.59
N ASN A 184 -11.33 5.89 21.69
CA ASN A 184 -12.15 6.90 21.03
C ASN A 184 -11.62 7.14 19.61
N SER A 185 -12.49 7.62 18.72
CA SER A 185 -12.03 8.11 17.42
C SER A 185 -11.04 9.26 17.60
N PRO A 186 -9.92 9.26 16.86
CA PRO A 186 -8.89 10.28 17.03
C PRO A 186 -9.38 11.67 16.63
N THR A 187 -8.97 12.70 17.37
CA THR A 187 -9.34 14.09 17.10
C THR A 187 -8.11 15.00 17.00
N GLY A 188 -8.21 16.09 16.25
CA GLY A 188 -7.12 17.06 16.11
C GLY A 188 -5.87 16.44 15.50
N VAL A 189 -4.72 16.59 16.16
CA VAL A 189 -3.41 16.09 15.68
C VAL A 189 -3.37 14.56 15.57
N GLU A 190 -4.15 13.86 16.40
CA GLU A 190 -4.17 12.39 16.39
C GLU A 190 -4.93 11.81 15.20
N SER A 191 -5.68 12.64 14.45
CA SER A 191 -6.42 12.22 13.25
C SER A 191 -5.51 11.86 12.08
N LEU A 192 -4.30 12.39 12.06
CA LEU A 192 -3.33 12.24 10.98
C LEU A 192 -1.99 11.76 11.55
N PRO A 193 -1.92 10.54 12.12
CA PRO A 193 -0.69 10.00 12.67
C PRO A 193 0.34 9.74 11.56
N PRO A 194 1.64 9.97 11.82
CA PRO A 194 2.69 9.45 10.96
C PRO A 194 2.79 7.92 11.13
N ILE A 195 2.77 7.21 10.00
CA ILE A 195 2.93 5.74 9.96
C ILE A 195 4.32 5.31 9.47
N LEU A 196 5.05 6.22 8.83
CA LEU A 196 6.42 6.02 8.38
C LEU A 196 7.19 7.31 8.59
N THR A 197 8.43 7.22 9.03
CA THR A 197 9.38 8.34 8.97
C THR A 197 10.77 7.81 8.62
N ILE A 198 11.38 8.41 7.60
CA ILE A 198 12.73 8.10 7.15
C ILE A 198 13.51 9.42 7.08
N PRO A 199 14.67 9.53 7.74
CA PRO A 199 15.24 8.56 8.67
C PRO A 199 14.42 8.48 9.99
N PRO A 200 14.35 7.32 10.69
CA PRO A 200 13.51 7.16 11.89
C PRO A 200 13.82 8.16 13.02
N GLU A 201 15.07 8.63 13.10
CA GLU A 201 15.56 9.59 14.09
C GLU A 201 14.96 10.99 13.92
N ALA A 202 14.31 11.27 12.79
CA ALA A 202 13.60 12.53 12.57
C ALA A 202 12.29 12.62 13.39
N HIS A 203 11.82 11.51 13.98
CA HIS A 203 10.67 11.49 14.87
C HIS A 203 11.12 11.47 16.34
N PRO A 204 10.48 12.24 17.27
CA PRO A 204 9.30 13.07 17.07
C PRO A 204 9.57 14.35 16.30
N PHE A 205 8.57 14.81 15.55
CA PHE A 205 8.67 16.03 14.75
C PHE A 205 8.63 17.29 15.61
N PRO A 206 9.30 18.38 15.19
CA PRO A 206 9.08 19.70 15.77
C PRO A 206 7.61 20.13 15.67
N ALA A 207 7.08 20.77 16.72
CA ALA A 207 5.67 21.20 16.76
C ALA A 207 5.28 22.12 15.58
N ASP A 208 6.20 22.98 15.16
CA ASP A 208 5.99 23.86 14.00
C ASP A 208 5.81 23.06 12.71
N ASP A 209 6.64 22.03 12.48
CA ASP A 209 6.52 21.14 11.31
C ASP A 209 5.15 20.47 11.30
N VAL A 210 4.70 19.93 12.44
CA VAL A 210 3.38 19.29 12.59
C VAL A 210 2.26 20.27 12.23
N SER A 211 2.29 21.48 12.78
CA SER A 211 1.24 22.48 12.56
C SER A 211 1.07 22.83 11.07
N VAL A 212 2.20 22.97 10.38
CA VAL A 212 2.26 23.32 8.96
C VAL A 212 1.82 22.14 8.10
N ILE A 213 2.31 20.93 8.40
CA ILE A 213 1.92 19.70 7.69
C ILE A 213 0.41 19.47 7.81
N MET A 214 -0.15 19.55 9.03
CA MET A 214 -1.59 19.35 9.27
C MET A 214 -2.44 20.34 8.48
N THR A 215 -2.09 21.64 8.55
CA THR A 215 -2.82 22.68 7.83
C THR A 215 -2.84 22.41 6.33
N LYS A 216 -1.74 21.90 5.79
CA LYS A 216 -1.61 21.64 4.35
C LYS A 216 -2.26 20.32 3.94
N ILE A 217 -2.22 19.27 4.77
CA ILE A 217 -2.99 18.04 4.55
C ILE A 217 -4.48 18.37 4.48
N CYS A 218 -5.00 19.17 5.41
CA CYS A 218 -6.40 19.62 5.39
C CYS A 218 -6.79 20.30 4.07
N SER A 219 -5.86 21.01 3.41
CA SER A 219 -6.11 21.66 2.12
C SER A 219 -6.15 20.71 0.92
N VAL A 220 -5.66 19.47 1.05
CA VAL A 220 -5.61 18.46 -0.02
C VAL A 220 -6.52 17.26 0.21
N LEU A 221 -7.28 17.23 1.32
CA LEU A 221 -8.22 16.13 1.62
C LEU A 221 -9.17 15.86 0.43
N SER A 222 -9.62 16.93 -0.23
CA SER A 222 -10.56 16.86 -1.36
C SER A 222 -9.93 16.51 -2.71
N LEU A 223 -8.60 16.43 -2.82
CA LEU A 223 -7.96 16.05 -4.09
C LEU A 223 -8.17 14.56 -4.37
N ASP A 224 -8.35 14.22 -5.63
CA ASP A 224 -8.40 12.82 -6.07
C ASP A 224 -6.97 12.25 -6.11
N ALA A 225 -6.73 11.20 -5.33
CA ALA A 225 -5.44 10.52 -5.31
C ALA A 225 -5.09 9.89 -6.66
N SER A 226 -6.08 9.56 -7.50
CA SER A 226 -5.91 8.87 -8.78
C SER A 226 -5.47 9.77 -9.95
N GLU A 227 -5.41 11.10 -9.76
CA GLU A 227 -4.99 12.03 -10.81
C GLU A 227 -3.52 11.79 -11.23
N GLN A 228 -3.26 11.78 -12.54
CA GLN A 228 -1.91 11.65 -13.11
C GLN A 228 -1.61 12.83 -14.07
N PRO A 229 -0.49 13.55 -13.89
CA PRO A 229 0.44 13.46 -12.76
C PRO A 229 -0.23 13.93 -11.45
N ARG A 230 0.19 13.39 -10.28
CA ARG A 230 -0.40 13.82 -9.01
C ARG A 230 -0.06 15.27 -8.75
N ARG A 231 -1.04 15.98 -8.21
CA ARG A 231 -0.84 17.35 -7.75
C ARG A 231 0.03 17.34 -6.51
N ILE A 232 1.23 17.89 -6.64
CA ILE A 232 2.18 18.06 -5.53
C ILE A 232 2.09 19.50 -5.04
N LEU A 233 1.72 19.67 -3.77
CA LEU A 233 1.76 20.98 -3.12
C LEU A 233 3.17 21.22 -2.58
N SER A 234 3.89 22.17 -3.17
CA SER A 234 5.15 22.69 -2.64
C SER A 234 4.91 24.01 -1.92
N PHE A 235 5.43 24.15 -0.70
CA PHE A 235 5.33 25.40 0.04
C PHE A 235 6.57 25.63 0.90
N PHE A 236 6.99 26.89 1.00
CA PHE A 236 8.11 27.32 1.85
C PHE A 236 7.56 28.11 3.01
N ASP A 237 7.95 27.73 4.23
CA ASP A 237 7.63 28.49 5.43
C ASP A 237 8.85 29.35 5.82
N ALA A 238 8.66 30.67 5.78
CA ALA A 238 9.71 31.64 6.07
C ALA A 238 10.08 31.74 7.55
N LYS A 239 9.22 31.28 8.48
CA LYS A 239 9.48 31.34 9.93
C LYS A 239 10.42 30.22 10.35
N ILE A 240 10.18 29.01 9.84
CA ILE A 240 10.99 27.82 10.14
C ILE A 240 12.03 27.50 9.07
N HIS A 241 12.10 28.33 8.01
CA HIS A 241 13.04 28.22 6.89
C HIS A 241 13.09 26.84 6.21
N LYS A 242 11.94 26.16 6.13
CA LYS A 242 11.81 24.83 5.52
C LYS A 242 10.88 24.85 4.31
N THR A 243 11.18 24.01 3.33
CA THR A 243 10.27 23.70 2.22
C THR A 243 9.64 22.34 2.44
N PHE A 244 8.36 22.24 2.16
CA PHE A 244 7.59 21.02 2.28
C PHE A 244 7.00 20.69 0.93
N PHE A 245 6.99 19.40 0.60
CA PHE A 245 6.33 18.85 -0.56
C PHE A 245 5.33 17.82 -0.07
N LEU A 246 4.08 18.01 -0.42
CA LEU A 246 2.96 17.18 0.01
C LEU A 246 2.26 16.59 -1.21
N ALA A 247 2.01 15.29 -1.18
CA ALA A 247 1.24 14.58 -2.20
C ALA A 247 0.25 13.61 -1.52
N LYS A 248 -1.02 13.61 -1.96
CA LYS A 248 -1.98 12.56 -1.60
C LYS A 248 -1.70 11.36 -2.53
N ILE A 249 -1.26 10.23 -1.97
CA ILE A 249 -0.85 9.05 -2.77
C ILE A 249 -1.92 7.96 -2.80
N GLU A 250 -2.69 7.84 -1.72
CA GLU A 250 -3.89 7.01 -1.61
C GLU A 250 -5.00 7.82 -0.93
N PRO A 251 -6.28 7.37 -0.95
CA PRO A 251 -7.38 8.10 -0.33
C PRO A 251 -7.14 8.51 1.12
N ARG A 252 -6.42 7.68 1.90
CA ARG A 252 -6.11 7.91 3.32
C ARG A 252 -4.62 8.07 3.60
N ILE A 253 -3.77 8.27 2.59
CA ILE A 253 -2.32 8.31 2.77
C ILE A 253 -1.73 9.54 2.09
N TYR A 254 -0.97 10.30 2.86
CA TYR A 254 -0.30 11.51 2.43
C TYR A 254 1.21 11.35 2.59
N LEU A 255 1.94 11.62 1.51
CA LEU A 255 3.40 11.62 1.47
C LEU A 255 3.91 13.04 1.64
N VAL A 256 4.77 13.25 2.63
CA VAL A 256 5.38 14.54 2.96
C VAL A 256 6.90 14.41 2.89
N SER A 257 7.54 15.30 2.14
CA SER A 257 8.99 15.50 2.16
C SER A 257 9.31 16.88 2.72
N VAL A 258 10.23 16.95 3.69
CA VAL A 258 10.67 18.19 4.33
C VAL A 258 12.12 18.46 3.99
N CYS A 259 12.41 19.69 3.58
CA CYS A 259 13.72 20.14 3.09
C CYS A 259 14.20 21.36 3.90
N PRO A 260 15.49 21.44 4.27
CA PRO A 260 16.00 22.45 5.18
C PRO A 260 16.27 23.81 4.52
N LYS A 261 15.98 23.98 3.23
CA LYS A 261 16.23 25.20 2.44
C LYS A 261 15.03 25.51 1.56
N ASN A 262 14.96 26.74 1.03
CA ASN A 262 14.00 27.07 -0.03
C ASN A 262 14.30 26.24 -1.29
N GLN A 263 13.42 25.31 -1.59
CA GLN A 263 13.52 24.39 -2.74
C GLN A 263 12.26 24.47 -3.62
N LEU A 264 11.50 25.57 -3.55
CA LEU A 264 10.32 25.75 -4.39
C LEU A 264 10.66 25.52 -5.87
N GLY A 265 9.81 24.75 -6.55
CA GLY A 265 10.01 24.41 -7.96
C GLY A 265 11.04 23.30 -8.22
N ASN A 266 11.57 22.61 -7.19
CA ASN A 266 12.45 21.47 -7.40
C ASN A 266 11.69 20.29 -8.05
N ALA A 267 11.78 20.20 -9.38
CA ALA A 267 11.13 19.18 -10.18
C ALA A 267 11.65 17.76 -9.86
N GLN A 268 12.88 17.61 -9.35
CA GLN A 268 13.41 16.28 -8.99
C GLN A 268 12.66 15.68 -7.81
N ILE A 269 12.41 16.48 -6.77
CA ILE A 269 11.62 16.06 -5.59
C ILE A 269 10.22 15.71 -6.04
N SER A 270 9.56 16.60 -6.79
CA SER A 270 8.21 16.36 -7.29
C SER A 270 8.13 15.10 -8.17
N SER A 271 9.09 14.88 -9.07
CA SER A 271 9.15 13.66 -9.89
C SER A 271 9.38 12.40 -9.05
N PHE A 272 10.13 12.51 -7.96
CA PHE A 272 10.37 11.40 -7.05
C PHE A 272 9.10 11.02 -6.28
N LEU A 273 8.40 11.99 -5.70
CA LEU A 273 7.14 11.73 -4.99
C LEU A 273 6.07 11.14 -5.92
N ASN A 274 6.00 11.63 -7.17
CA ASN A 274 5.13 11.03 -8.19
C ASN A 274 5.47 9.56 -8.46
N ARG A 275 6.77 9.23 -8.64
CA ARG A 275 7.21 7.84 -8.86
C ARG A 275 6.88 6.91 -7.69
N ILE A 276 7.00 7.39 -6.45
CA ILE A 276 6.60 6.62 -5.27
C ILE A 276 5.09 6.39 -5.26
N GLY A 277 4.30 7.44 -5.56
CA GLY A 277 2.85 7.32 -5.67
C GLY A 277 2.41 6.32 -6.76
N ASP A 278 3.04 6.37 -7.95
CA ASP A 278 2.72 5.48 -9.08
C ASP A 278 3.02 4.02 -8.74
N ALA A 279 4.13 3.76 -8.06
CA ALA A 279 4.49 2.42 -7.63
C ALA A 279 3.53 1.83 -6.58
N MET A 280 2.76 2.68 -5.89
CA MET A 280 1.82 2.28 -4.85
C MET A 280 0.39 2.10 -5.38
N GLN A 281 0.01 2.68 -6.51
CA GLN A 281 -1.40 2.70 -6.89
C GLN A 281 -1.90 1.38 -7.49
N LEU A 282 -2.97 0.86 -6.90
CA LEU A 282 -3.63 -0.33 -7.42
C LEU A 282 -4.27 -0.10 -8.79
N ILE A 283 -4.65 1.13 -9.11
CA ILE A 283 -5.25 1.44 -10.42
C ILE A 283 -4.25 1.21 -11.55
N ASP A 284 -2.95 1.39 -11.29
CA ASP A 284 -1.91 1.10 -12.30
C ASP A 284 -1.71 -0.40 -12.48
N ILE A 285 -1.84 -1.17 -11.39
CA ILE A 285 -1.86 -2.63 -11.45
C ILE A 285 -3.10 -3.09 -12.23
N SER A 286 -4.30 -2.57 -11.94
CA SER A 286 -5.52 -2.97 -12.64
C SER A 286 -5.52 -2.59 -14.12
N ARG A 287 -4.94 -1.44 -14.49
CA ARG A 287 -4.73 -1.05 -15.89
C ARG A 287 -3.84 -2.04 -16.65
N ALA A 288 -2.86 -2.65 -15.98
CA ALA A 288 -1.98 -3.65 -16.56
C ALA A 288 -2.66 -5.02 -16.81
N LEU A 289 -3.90 -5.22 -16.34
CA LEU A 289 -4.71 -6.41 -16.62
C LEU A 289 -5.38 -6.37 -18.00
N ARG A 290 -5.29 -5.26 -18.74
CA ARG A 290 -5.95 -5.14 -20.06
C ARG A 290 -5.42 -6.22 -21.02
N PRO A 291 -6.29 -7.02 -21.63
CA PRO A 291 -5.88 -7.93 -22.70
C PRO A 291 -5.34 -7.11 -23.87
N ALA A 292 -4.26 -7.59 -24.48
CA ALA A 292 -3.72 -7.05 -25.73
C ALA A 292 -4.72 -7.21 -26.88
#